data_AF-A0A1G9AD75-F1
#
_entry.id   AF-A0A1G9AD75-F1
#
_cell.length_a   1.000
_cell.length_b   1.000
_cell.length_c   1.000
_cell.angle_alpha   90.00
_cell.angle_beta   90.00
_cell.angle_gamma   90.00
#
_symmetry.space_group_name_H-M   'P 1'
#
loop_
_entity.id
_entity.type
_entity.pdbx_description
1 polymer ?
#
loop_
_entity_poly.entity_id
_entity_poly.type
_entity_poly.pdbx_seq_one_letter_code
_entity_poly.pdbx_strand_id
1 'polypeptide(L)'
;MFGGLFVLYALTVELPLSIIRNKQLLNKVWKKAMLFLLNLLAFLLVLVTAQNTYQLTKDVFKGYQEANVAILSRQSEYRSMDTVLVDDNSKISTYKLAPGYVKVHTGKQYAVRIFQNSKIIVPVDEDGF
;
A
#
# COMPACT_ATOMS: atom_id res chain seq x y z
N MET A 1 -51.73 6.13 1.91
CA MET A 1 -51.16 4.98 2.67
C MET A 1 -50.92 3.71 1.83
N PHE A 2 -51.15 3.69 0.50
CA PHE A 2 -51.01 2.45 -0.30
C PHE A 2 -49.62 2.21 -0.90
N GLY A 3 -48.80 3.25 -1.12
CA GLY A 3 -47.48 3.11 -1.76
C GLY A 3 -46.45 2.32 -0.93
N GLY A 4 -46.45 2.47 0.39
CA GLY A 4 -45.51 1.75 1.27
C GLY A 4 -45.76 0.25 1.33
N LEU A 5 -47.03 -0.17 1.31
CA LEU A 5 -47.44 -1.59 1.30
C LEU A 5 -47.05 -2.28 -0.02
N PHE A 6 -47.17 -1.57 -1.15
CA PHE A 6 -46.78 -2.09 -2.46
C PHE A 6 -45.27 -2.29 -2.58
N VAL A 7 -44.48 -1.33 -2.07
CA VAL A 7 -43.01 -1.45 -2.02
C VAL A 7 -42.57 -2.59 -1.10
N LEU A 8 -43.20 -2.75 0.06
CA LEU A 8 -42.92 -3.86 0.98
C LEU A 8 -43.23 -5.22 0.34
N TYR A 9 -44.36 -5.34 -0.36
CA TYR A 9 -44.73 -6.57 -1.08
C TYR A 9 -43.75 -6.90 -2.21
N ALA A 10 -43.38 -5.90 -3.01
CA ALA A 10 -42.40 -6.08 -4.08
C ALA A 10 -41.04 -6.57 -3.54
N LEU A 11 -40.56 -5.99 -2.42
CA LEU A 11 -39.29 -6.36 -1.81
C LEU A 11 -39.31 -7.73 -1.11
N THR A 12 -40.40 -8.07 -0.43
CA THR A 12 -40.48 -9.26 0.43
C THR A 12 -41.01 -10.51 -0.28
N VAL A 13 -41.79 -10.35 -1.35
CA VAL A 13 -42.44 -11.47 -2.05
C VAL A 13 -41.91 -11.61 -3.47
N GLU A 14 -42.04 -10.58 -4.31
CA GLU A 14 -41.69 -10.70 -5.72
C GLU A 14 -40.19 -10.82 -5.98
N LEU A 15 -39.38 -10.06 -5.24
CA LEU A 15 -37.93 -10.08 -5.36
C LEU A 15 -37.33 -11.46 -5.03
N PRO A 16 -37.62 -12.10 -3.89
CA PRO A 16 -37.12 -13.45 -3.62
C PRO A 16 -37.68 -14.52 -4.58
N LEU A 17 -38.95 -14.43 -5.00
CA LEU A 17 -39.52 -15.35 -5.99
C LEU A 17 -38.83 -15.24 -7.36
N SER A 18 -38.53 -14.02 -7.81
CA SER A 18 -37.81 -13.80 -9.06
C SER A 18 -36.36 -14.31 -9.01
N ILE A 19 -35.69 -14.19 -7.85
CA ILE A 19 -34.35 -14.75 -7.61
C ILE A 19 -34.38 -16.28 -7.64
N ILE A 20 -35.38 -16.92 -7.02
CA ILE A 20 -35.53 -18.38 -7.02
C ILE A 20 -35.81 -18.90 -8.44
N ARG A 21 -36.70 -18.23 -9.18
CA ARG A 21 -37.08 -18.62 -10.55
C ARG A 21 -35.92 -18.51 -11.54
N ASN A 22 -35.06 -17.50 -11.38
CA ASN A 22 -33.95 -17.23 -12.28
C ASN A 22 -32.56 -17.59 -11.71
N LYS A 23 -32.52 -18.45 -10.68
CA LYS A 23 -31.31 -18.78 -9.92
C LYS A 23 -30.16 -19.26 -10.80
N GLN A 24 -30.43 -20.03 -11.85
CA GLN A 24 -29.40 -20.50 -12.78
C GLN A 24 -28.77 -19.38 -13.60
N LEU A 25 -29.59 -18.47 -14.15
CA LEU A 25 -29.12 -17.31 -14.90
C LEU A 25 -28.37 -16.34 -14.00
N LEU A 26 -28.91 -16.07 -12.81
CA LEU A 26 -28.28 -15.20 -11.81
C LEU A 26 -26.90 -15.75 -11.42
N ASN A 27 -26.79 -17.05 -11.14
CA ASN A 27 -25.52 -17.68 -10.77
C ASN A 27 -24.50 -17.68 -11.92
N LYS A 28 -24.95 -17.82 -13.18
CA LYS A 28 -24.08 -17.71 -14.37
C LYS A 28 -23.53 -16.29 -14.54
N VAL A 29 -24.38 -15.28 -14.38
CA VAL A 29 -23.97 -13.87 -14.42
C VAL A 29 -23.03 -13.55 -13.26
N TRP A 30 -23.36 -14.01 -12.06
CA TRP A 30 -22.54 -13.78 -10.86
C TRP A 30 -21.15 -14.39 -10.98
N LYS A 31 -21.04 -15.62 -11.49
CA LYS A 31 -19.73 -16.25 -11.79
C LYS A 31 -18.90 -15.44 -12.79
N LYS A 32 -19.52 -14.94 -13.86
CA LYS A 32 -18.83 -14.09 -14.84
C LYS A 32 -18.36 -12.76 -14.23
N ALA A 33 -19.21 -12.13 -13.42
CA ALA A 33 -18.86 -10.90 -12.71
C ALA A 33 -17.71 -11.13 -11.72
N MET A 34 -17.73 -12.25 -10.99
CA MET A 34 -16.67 -12.62 -10.05
C MET A 34 -15.34 -12.87 -10.78
N LEU A 35 -15.36 -13.61 -11.90
CA LEU A 35 -14.18 -13.81 -12.75
C LEU A 35 -13.63 -12.49 -13.31
N PHE A 36 -14.50 -11.58 -13.73
CA PHE A 36 -14.10 -10.26 -14.19
C PHE A 36 -13.43 -9.45 -13.08
N LEU A 37 -14.01 -9.42 -11.88
CA LEU A 37 -13.43 -8.76 -10.71
C LEU A 37 -12.07 -9.37 -10.33
N LEU A 38 -11.93 -10.69 -10.38
CA LEU A 38 -10.68 -11.38 -10.10
C LEU A 38 -9.59 -11.01 -11.11
N ASN A 39 -9.94 -10.98 -12.40
CA ASN A 39 -9.00 -10.55 -13.45
C ASN A 39 -8.58 -9.09 -13.30
N LEU A 40 -9.53 -8.21 -12.96
CA LEU A 40 -9.25 -6.80 -12.70
C LEU A 40 -8.29 -6.64 -11.52
N LEU A 41 -8.52 -7.38 -10.43
CA LEU A 41 -7.63 -7.39 -9.26
C LEU A 41 -6.23 -7.89 -9.61
N ALA A 42 -6.13 -8.98 -10.38
CA ALA A 42 -4.85 -9.52 -10.83
C ALA A 42 -4.09 -8.49 -11.69
N PHE A 43 -4.77 -7.80 -12.60
CA PHE A 43 -4.16 -6.75 -13.42
C PHE A 43 -3.66 -5.57 -12.58
N LEU A 44 -4.44 -5.14 -11.58
CA LEU A 44 -4.03 -4.09 -10.66
C LEU A 44 -2.80 -4.50 -9.83
N LEU A 45 -2.75 -5.75 -9.36
CA LEU A 45 -1.58 -6.27 -8.65
C LEU A 45 -0.33 -6.27 -9.53
N VAL A 46 -0.45 -6.66 -10.80
CA VAL A 46 0.67 -6.58 -11.76
C VAL A 46 1.14 -5.15 -11.97
N LEU A 47 0.22 -4.19 -12.11
CA LEU A 47 0.59 -2.78 -12.24
C LEU A 47 1.31 -2.23 -11.02
N VAL A 48 0.79 -2.50 -9.81
CA VAL A 48 1.41 -2.04 -8.56
C VAL A 48 2.79 -2.66 -8.36
N THR A 49 2.93 -3.96 -8.62
CA THR A 49 4.23 -4.65 -8.51
C THR A 49 5.22 -4.16 -9.56
N ALA A 50 4.81 -3.95 -10.80
CA ALA A 50 5.65 -3.39 -11.85
C ALA A 50 6.12 -1.97 -11.49
N GLN A 51 5.23 -1.12 -10.99
CA GLN A 51 5.58 0.24 -10.58
C GLN A 51 6.60 0.24 -9.42
N ASN A 52 6.38 -0.58 -8.39
CA ASN A 52 7.32 -0.69 -7.27
C ASN A 52 8.68 -1.22 -7.72
N THR A 53 8.70 -2.25 -8.58
CA THR A 53 9.93 -2.83 -9.13
C THR A 53 10.69 -1.83 -9.99
N TYR A 54 9.99 -1.01 -10.76
CA TYR A 54 10.58 0.04 -11.58
C TYR A 54 11.28 1.12 -10.72
N GLN A 55 10.67 1.54 -9.61
CA GLN A 55 11.30 2.52 -8.71
C GLN A 55 12.57 1.95 -8.06
N LEU A 56 12.53 0.70 -7.60
CA LEU A 56 13.71 0.01 -7.08
C LEU A 56 14.82 -0.13 -8.13
N THR A 57 14.44 -0.49 -9.35
CA THR A 57 15.39 -0.62 -10.47
C THR A 57 16.04 0.73 -10.80
N LYS A 58 15.27 1.82 -10.80
CA LYS A 58 15.81 3.17 -10.98
C LYS A 58 16.85 3.55 -9.93
N ASP A 59 16.61 3.16 -8.68
CA ASP A 59 17.57 3.39 -7.61
C ASP A 59 18.85 2.57 -7.78
N VAL A 60 18.76 1.32 -8.26
CA VAL A 60 19.94 0.52 -8.60
C VAL A 60 20.77 1.19 -9.72
N PHE A 61 20.11 1.75 -10.74
CA PHE A 61 20.82 2.41 -11.85
C PHE A 61 21.38 3.79 -11.48
N LYS A 62 20.64 4.60 -10.72
CA LYS A 62 21.08 5.95 -10.32
C LYS A 62 22.03 5.92 -9.13
N GLY A 63 22.06 4.82 -8.38
CA GLY A 63 22.79 4.71 -7.14
C GLY A 63 22.10 5.43 -5.97
N TYR A 64 22.83 5.53 -4.87
CA TYR A 64 22.41 6.22 -3.66
C TYR A 64 23.11 7.58 -3.53
N GLN A 65 22.53 8.45 -2.70
CA GLN A 65 23.20 9.67 -2.25
C GLN A 65 23.55 9.54 -0.78
N GLU A 66 24.77 9.92 -0.41
CA GLU A 66 25.18 9.99 0.98
C GLU A 66 24.89 11.39 1.53
N ALA A 67 24.16 11.45 2.64
CA ALA A 67 23.80 12.69 3.31
C ALA A 67 23.72 12.47 4.81
N ASN A 68 23.97 13.53 5.58
CA ASN A 68 23.72 13.54 7.02
C ASN A 68 22.30 14.04 7.26
N VAL A 69 21.46 13.20 7.85
CA VAL A 69 20.05 13.52 8.05
C VAL A 69 19.63 13.41 9.50
N ALA A 70 18.75 14.32 9.93
CA ALA A 70 18.17 14.27 11.27
C ALA A 70 16.88 13.44 11.25
N ILE A 71 16.78 12.46 12.15
CA ILE A 71 15.56 11.67 12.30
C ILE A 71 14.64 12.39 13.27
N LEU A 72 13.54 12.94 12.78
CA LEU A 72 12.60 13.73 13.58
C LEU A 72 11.60 12.84 14.32
N SER A 73 11.06 11.83 13.64
CA SER A 73 10.12 10.88 14.22
C SER A 73 10.28 9.51 13.60
N ARG A 74 9.90 8.47 14.35
CA ARG A 74 9.91 7.08 13.92
C ARG A 74 8.56 6.45 14.24
N GLN A 75 7.94 5.86 13.24
CA GLN A 75 6.75 5.04 13.35
C GLN A 75 7.18 3.60 13.11
N SER A 76 7.19 2.80 14.17
CA SER A 76 7.49 1.38 14.03
C SER A 76 6.25 0.64 13.55
N GLU A 77 6.44 -0.20 12.54
CA GLU A 77 5.36 -1.02 11.99
C GLU A 77 5.68 -2.49 12.19
N TYR A 78 4.72 -3.25 12.73
CA TYR A 78 4.90 -4.66 13.01
C TYR A 78 5.04 -5.46 11.70
N ARG A 79 6.19 -6.15 11.53
CA ARG A 79 6.57 -6.95 10.35
C ARG A 79 6.80 -6.17 9.04
N SER A 80 6.92 -4.85 9.09
CA SER A 80 7.32 -4.02 7.95
C SER A 80 8.52 -3.14 8.28
N MET A 81 8.99 -2.40 7.28
CA MET A 81 10.04 -1.40 7.45
C MET A 81 9.49 -0.24 8.28
N ASP A 82 10.24 0.18 9.30
CA ASP A 82 9.87 1.36 10.09
C ASP A 82 9.87 2.61 9.21
N THR A 83 8.85 3.44 9.38
CA THR A 83 8.74 4.71 8.65
C THR A 83 9.37 5.81 9.50
N VAL A 84 10.27 6.60 8.91
CA VAL A 84 10.97 7.70 9.58
C VAL A 84 10.73 9.02 8.87
N LEU A 85 10.51 10.07 9.66
CA LEU A 85 10.48 11.44 9.18
C LEU A 85 11.91 11.98 9.26
N VAL A 86 12.42 12.44 8.12
CA VAL A 86 13.81 12.82 7.96
C VAL A 86 13.87 14.27 7.52
N ASP A 87 14.72 15.05 8.17
CA ASP A 87 15.12 16.38 7.70
C ASP A 87 16.47 16.28 6.98
N ASP A 88 16.44 16.58 5.68
CA ASP A 88 17.60 16.71 4.81
C ASP A 88 17.66 18.17 4.32
N ASN A 89 18.50 18.98 4.98
CA ASN A 89 18.79 20.36 4.60
C ASN A 89 17.54 21.25 4.37
N SER A 90 16.61 21.28 5.34
CA SER A 90 15.33 22.02 5.31
C SER A 90 14.22 21.38 4.48
N LYS A 91 14.40 20.14 4.01
CA LYS A 91 13.36 19.37 3.34
C LYS A 91 12.95 18.18 4.19
N ILE A 92 11.80 18.31 4.83
CA ILE A 92 11.19 17.22 5.60
C ILE A 92 10.56 16.23 4.62
N SER A 93 10.97 14.96 4.70
CA SER A 93 10.44 13.88 3.86
C SER A 93 10.33 12.58 4.63
N THR A 94 9.35 11.75 4.24
CA THR A 94 9.12 10.45 4.84
C THR A 94 9.85 9.38 4.06
N TYR A 95 10.63 8.57 4.77
CA TYR A 95 11.40 7.46 4.22
C TYR A 95 11.12 6.17 4.99
N LYS A 96 11.36 5.05 4.33
CA LYS A 96 11.38 3.73 4.95
C LYS A 96 12.79 3.39 5.38
N LEU A 97 12.94 2.98 6.62
CA LEU A 97 14.20 2.50 7.16
C LEU A 97 14.41 1.05 6.71
N ALA A 98 15.59 0.74 6.18
CA ALA A 98 15.89 -0.62 5.76
C ALA A 98 15.72 -1.63 6.93
N PRO A 99 15.24 -2.85 6.63
CA PRO A 99 15.02 -3.87 7.65
C PRO A 99 16.35 -4.29 8.29
N GLY A 100 16.34 -4.44 9.62
CA GLY A 100 17.54 -4.75 10.41
C GLY A 100 18.14 -3.54 11.14
N TYR A 101 17.81 -2.31 10.72
CA TYR A 101 18.31 -1.09 11.37
C TYR A 101 17.36 -0.61 12.47
N VAL A 102 17.33 -1.33 13.60
CA VAL A 102 16.37 -1.06 14.68
C VAL A 102 16.83 0.01 15.66
N LYS A 103 18.08 0.49 15.56
CA LYS A 103 18.75 1.35 16.55
C LYS A 103 18.81 2.84 16.17
N VAL A 104 17.94 3.32 15.28
CA VAL A 104 17.86 4.76 15.03
C VAL A 104 17.02 5.48 16.09
N HIS A 105 17.59 6.55 16.66
CA HIS A 105 16.97 7.40 17.67
C HIS A 105 16.52 8.74 17.08
N THR A 106 15.32 9.17 17.45
CA THR A 106 14.78 10.50 17.14
C THR A 106 15.61 11.62 17.77
N GLY A 107 15.74 12.74 17.07
CA GLY A 107 16.52 13.91 17.49
C GLY A 107 18.03 13.79 17.25
N LYS A 108 18.50 12.68 16.67
CA LYS A 108 19.92 12.50 16.31
C LYS A 108 20.11 12.58 14.80
N GLN A 109 21.32 12.99 14.41
CA GLN A 109 21.78 12.99 13.02
C GLN A 109 22.55 11.69 12.73
N TYR A 110 22.36 11.15 11.53
CA TYR A 110 23.04 9.95 11.05
C TYR A 110 23.53 10.18 9.62
N ALA A 111 24.70 9.63 9.30
CA ALA A 111 25.12 9.47 7.93
C ALA A 111 24.26 8.36 7.30
N VAL A 112 23.60 8.66 6.20
CA VAL A 112 22.70 7.72 5.53
C VAL A 112 22.95 7.69 4.03
N ARG A 113 22.70 6.53 3.43
CA ARG A 113 22.49 6.34 2.00
C ARG A 113 21.01 6.47 1.71
N ILE A 114 20.66 7.46 0.89
CA ILE A 114 19.29 7.75 0.48
C ILE A 114 19.06 7.23 -0.93
N PHE A 115 18.08 6.33 -1.04
CA PHE A 115 17.53 5.86 -2.31
C PHE A 115 16.27 6.68 -2.63
N GLN A 116 16.44 7.71 -3.47
CA GLN A 116 15.41 8.74 -3.65
C GLN A 116 14.11 8.22 -4.28
N ASN A 117 14.15 7.23 -5.19
CA ASN A 117 12.95 6.81 -5.92
C ASN A 117 12.10 5.83 -5.11
N SER A 118 12.73 4.88 -4.41
CA SER A 118 12.10 3.91 -3.51
C SER A 118 11.81 4.49 -2.12
N LYS A 119 12.37 5.66 -1.81
CA LYS A 119 12.30 6.33 -0.51
C LYS A 119 12.79 5.42 0.61
N ILE A 120 13.92 4.75 0.40
CA ILE A 120 14.58 3.92 1.40
C ILE A 120 15.81 4.67 1.90
N ILE A 121 16.02 4.63 3.21
CA ILE A 121 17.28 5.06 3.82
C ILE A 121 18.00 3.89 4.48
N VAL A 122 19.31 3.89 4.35
CA VAL A 122 20.21 2.92 5.00
C VAL A 122 21.26 3.72 5.76
N PRO A 123 21.35 3.62 7.10
CA PRO A 123 22.41 4.28 7.84
C PRO A 123 23.77 3.67 7.49
N VAL A 124 24.77 4.54 7.35
CA VAL A 124 26.18 4.19 7.11
C VAL A 124 26.90 4.38 8.45
N ASP A 125 27.02 3.31 9.23
CA ASP A 125 27.85 3.34 10.44
C ASP A 125 29.19 2.68 10.11
N GLU A 126 30.28 3.45 10.23
CA GLU A 126 31.66 2.96 10.17
C GLU A 126 32.19 2.51 11.53
N ASP A 127 31.60 2.86 12.69
CA ASP A 127 32.08 2.39 13.99
C ASP A 127 30.97 2.28 15.05
N GLY A 128 30.66 1.04 15.46
CA GLY A 128 30.09 0.71 16.78
C GLY A 128 28.56 0.73 16.93
N PHE A 129 27.91 -0.36 16.47
CA PHE A 129 26.54 -0.75 16.87
C PHE A 129 26.46 -1.36 18.27
#